data_AF-A0AA92DU41-F1
#
_entry.id   AF-A0AA92DU41-F1
#
_cell.length_a   1.000
_cell.length_b   1.000
_cell.length_c   1.000
_cell.angle_alpha   90.00
_cell.angle_beta   90.00
_cell.angle_gamma   90.00
#
_symmetry.space_group_name_H-M   'P 1'
#
loop_
_entity.id
_entity.type
_entity.pdbx_description
1 polymer ?
#
loop_
_entity_poly.entity_id
_entity_poly.type
_entity_poly.pdbx_seq_one_letter_code
_entity_poly.pdbx_strand_id
1 'polypeptide(L)'
;MRKALFTAALAMASGMALFSTPAAACNDESYIGTICTFAFDWCPRNYIPADGRTLAIREYQALFALVGFRYGGDNVNTFGIPDLRGRAAIGSGTGPGLTNIAIGAKVGQQELLLSAAQVPLQPHT
;
A
#
# COMPACT_ATOMS: atom_id res chain seq x y z
N MET A 1 43.45 36.78 44.63
CA MET A 1 44.30 37.17 43.48
C MET A 1 45.06 35.94 42.99
N ARG A 2 45.27 35.84 41.66
CA ARG A 2 45.80 34.71 40.83
C ARG A 2 44.65 33.87 40.20
N LYS A 3 44.13 34.21 38.99
CA LYS A 3 44.69 34.03 37.62
C LYS A 3 45.22 32.59 37.45
N ALA A 4 44.91 31.78 36.44
CA ALA A 4 44.20 31.90 35.16
C ALA A 4 44.20 30.50 34.47
N LEU A 5 43.31 30.28 33.49
CA LEU A 5 43.38 29.37 32.32
C LEU A 5 43.76 27.87 32.50
N PHE A 6 42.98 26.95 31.88
CA PHE A 6 43.42 25.98 30.84
C PHE A 6 42.33 24.91 30.56
N THR A 7 41.77 24.98 29.34
CA THR A 7 41.27 23.93 28.40
C THR A 7 41.02 22.48 28.88
N ALA A 8 39.92 21.86 28.45
CA ALA A 8 39.91 20.64 27.59
C ALA A 8 38.51 20.01 27.47
N ALA A 9 38.17 19.61 26.25
CA ALA A 9 37.00 18.82 25.88
C ALA A 9 37.05 17.40 26.47
N LEU A 10 35.89 16.82 26.85
CA LEU A 10 35.65 15.38 26.76
C LEU A 10 34.15 15.05 26.72
N ALA A 11 33.85 14.08 25.85
CA ALA A 11 32.57 13.63 25.37
C ALA A 11 31.64 12.99 26.41
N MET A 12 30.34 13.07 26.16
CA MET A 12 29.46 11.89 26.14
C MET A 12 28.39 12.07 25.06
N ALA A 13 28.72 11.67 23.84
CA ALA A 13 27.74 11.21 22.88
C ALA A 13 27.10 9.94 23.45
N SER A 14 25.92 10.05 24.05
CA SER A 14 25.10 8.90 24.47
C SER A 14 23.66 9.36 24.66
N GLY A 15 23.05 9.76 23.55
CA GLY A 15 21.65 10.11 23.46
C GLY A 15 21.08 9.86 22.06
N MET A 16 21.74 9.01 21.25
CA MET A 16 21.02 8.36 20.15
C MET A 16 20.14 7.33 20.81
N ALA A 17 18.94 7.77 21.20
CA ALA A 17 17.92 6.84 21.60
C ALA A 17 17.72 5.87 20.43
N LEU A 18 18.04 4.61 20.69
CA LEU A 18 17.74 3.45 19.87
C LEU A 18 16.23 3.20 19.88
N PHE A 19 15.43 4.23 19.64
CA PHE A 19 14.03 4.04 19.30
C PHE A 19 14.06 3.51 17.88
N SER A 20 14.07 2.18 17.76
CA SER A 20 13.70 1.49 16.54
C SER A 20 12.33 2.05 16.16
N THR A 21 12.29 2.99 15.23
CA THR A 21 11.01 3.37 14.62
C THR A 21 10.43 2.08 14.07
N PRO A 22 9.19 1.72 14.43
CA PRO A 22 8.60 0.53 13.85
C PRO A 22 8.65 0.68 12.33
N ALA A 23 9.15 -0.33 11.63
CA ALA A 23 9.03 -0.39 10.18
C ALA A 23 7.55 -0.62 9.86
N ALA A 24 6.78 0.45 9.77
CA ALA A 24 5.36 0.38 9.53
C ALA A 24 5.13 0.42 8.01
N ALA A 25 4.63 -0.67 7.44
CA ALA A 25 4.20 -0.72 6.03
C ALA A 25 3.00 0.21 5.76
N CYS A 26 2.30 0.64 6.83
CA CYS A 26 1.23 1.61 6.82
C CYS A 26 1.33 2.57 8.00
N ASN A 27 0.87 3.80 7.82
CA ASN A 27 0.94 4.85 8.83
C ASN A 27 0.15 4.47 10.10
N ASP A 28 0.65 4.90 11.26
CA ASP A 28 -0.02 4.72 12.56
C ASP A 28 -1.42 5.39 12.58
N GLU A 29 -1.63 6.39 11.73
CA GLU A 29 -2.89 7.10 11.55
C GLU A 29 -3.39 6.94 10.11
N SER A 30 -3.83 5.72 9.79
CA SER A 30 -4.35 5.40 8.46
C SER A 30 -5.78 5.93 8.28
N TYR A 31 -6.01 6.65 7.19
CA TYR A 31 -7.36 7.07 6.80
C TYR A 31 -8.22 5.87 6.38
N ILE A 32 -9.52 5.96 6.62
CA ILE A 32 -10.49 4.98 6.10
C ILE A 32 -10.36 4.91 4.57
N GLY A 33 -10.29 3.71 4.01
CA GLY A 33 -10.10 3.49 2.58
C GLY A 33 -8.64 3.34 2.14
N THR A 34 -7.68 3.44 3.06
CA THR A 34 -6.27 3.12 2.78
C THR A 34 -6.10 1.63 2.50
N ILE A 35 -5.28 1.29 1.51
CA ILE A 35 -4.89 -0.08 1.20
C ILE A 35 -3.50 -0.32 1.76
N CYS A 36 -3.36 -1.38 2.56
CA CYS A 36 -2.12 -1.78 3.19
C CYS A 36 -1.68 -3.15 2.70
N THR A 37 -0.37 -3.30 2.48
CA THR A 37 0.23 -4.60 2.20
C THR A 37 1.00 -5.06 3.43
N PHE A 38 0.83 -6.33 3.77
CA PHE A 38 1.42 -6.93 4.96
C PHE A 38 2.22 -8.18 4.56
N ALA A 39 3.31 -8.46 5.29
CA ALA A 39 4.17 -9.61 5.07
C ALA A 39 3.71 -10.89 5.81
N PHE A 40 2.56 -10.83 6.48
CA PHE A 40 1.97 -11.92 7.27
C PHE A 40 0.55 -12.27 6.78
N ASP A 41 0.03 -13.39 7.24
CA ASP A 41 -1.17 -14.08 6.72
C ASP A 41 -2.49 -13.69 7.41
N TRP A 42 -2.45 -12.90 8.47
CA TRP A 42 -3.63 -12.44 9.21
C TRP A 42 -3.93 -10.96 8.96
N CYS A 43 -5.22 -10.58 9.07
CA CYS A 43 -5.63 -9.20 8.90
C CYS A 43 -5.62 -8.45 10.26
N PRO A 44 -4.93 -7.31 10.39
CA PRO A 44 -4.92 -6.54 11.62
C PRO A 44 -6.29 -5.98 12.00
N ARG A 45 -6.46 -5.63 13.29
CA ARG A 45 -7.69 -4.94 13.75
C ARG A 45 -7.91 -3.66 12.96
N ASN A 46 -9.18 -3.35 12.70
CA ASN A 46 -9.64 -2.20 11.90
C ASN A 46 -9.32 -2.28 10.40
N TYR A 47 -8.74 -3.39 9.93
CA TYR A 47 -8.56 -3.69 8.52
C TYR A 47 -9.47 -4.85 8.10
N ILE A 48 -9.67 -4.94 6.78
CA ILE A 48 -10.39 -6.04 6.13
C ILE A 48 -9.49 -6.49 4.98
N PRO A 49 -9.31 -7.81 4.76
CA PRO A 49 -8.52 -8.29 3.63
C PRO A 49 -9.16 -7.84 2.30
N ALA A 50 -8.34 -7.36 1.37
CA ALA A 50 -8.79 -6.94 0.03
C ALA A 50 -9.00 -8.16 -0.89
N ASP A 51 -10.05 -8.94 -0.61
CA ASP A 51 -10.36 -10.21 -1.26
C ASP A 51 -11.61 -10.19 -2.16
N GLY A 52 -12.16 -9.01 -2.41
CA GLY A 52 -13.33 -8.85 -3.30
C GLY A 52 -14.69 -9.17 -2.68
N ARG A 53 -14.77 -9.41 -1.36
CA ARG A 53 -16.06 -9.70 -0.71
C ARG A 53 -17.01 -8.50 -0.72
N THR A 54 -18.29 -8.76 -0.47
CA THR A 54 -19.30 -7.71 -0.23
C THR A 54 -19.46 -7.45 1.26
N LEU A 55 -19.59 -6.19 1.64
CA LEU A 55 -19.81 -5.72 3.00
C LEU A 55 -21.16 -5.02 3.13
N ALA A 56 -21.75 -5.07 4.32
CA ALA A 56 -23.01 -4.38 4.61
C ALA A 56 -22.78 -2.86 4.74
N ILE A 57 -23.53 -2.06 3.98
CA ILE A 57 -23.45 -0.59 4.03
C ILE A 57 -23.76 -0.08 5.45
N ARG A 58 -24.72 -0.71 6.13
CA ARG A 58 -25.14 -0.32 7.48
C ARG A 58 -24.01 -0.38 8.51
N GLU A 59 -23.08 -1.31 8.35
CA GLU A 59 -21.94 -1.51 9.27
C GLU A 59 -20.72 -0.66 8.87
N TYR A 60 -20.52 -0.44 7.57
CA TYR A 60 -19.32 0.22 7.03
C TYR A 60 -19.66 1.52 6.28
N GLN A 61 -20.52 2.37 6.86
CA GLN A 61 -21.03 3.58 6.23
C GLN A 61 -19.92 4.55 5.79
N ALA A 62 -18.91 4.76 6.63
CA ALA A 62 -17.79 5.66 6.32
C ALA A 62 -16.93 5.12 5.15
N LEU A 63 -16.71 3.82 5.08
CA LEU A 63 -15.98 3.19 3.97
C LEU A 63 -16.79 3.26 2.68
N PHE A 64 -18.10 2.99 2.75
CA PHE A 64 -19.01 3.11 1.60
C PHE A 64 -19.06 4.53 1.04
N ALA A 65 -19.06 5.56 1.89
CA ALA A 65 -19.05 6.96 1.45
C ALA A 65 -17.83 7.31 0.58
N LEU A 66 -16.70 6.62 0.78
CA LEU A 66 -15.46 6.84 0.00
C LEU A 66 -15.38 5.92 -1.22
N VAL A 67 -15.68 4.64 -1.05
CA VAL A 67 -15.48 3.60 -2.08
C VAL A 67 -16.67 3.52 -3.04
N GLY A 68 -17.89 3.71 -2.52
CA GLY A 68 -19.14 3.49 -3.24
C GLY A 68 -19.28 2.04 -3.71
N PHE A 69 -19.96 1.87 -4.85
CA PHE A 69 -20.24 0.57 -5.47
C PHE A 69 -19.16 0.14 -6.50
N ARG A 70 -18.02 0.84 -6.59
CA ARG A 70 -17.01 0.65 -7.67
C ARG A 70 -16.51 -0.80 -7.83
N TYR A 71 -16.54 -1.59 -6.76
CA TYR A 71 -16.08 -2.97 -6.75
C TYR A 71 -17.22 -4.01 -6.67
N GLY A 72 -18.48 -3.60 -6.90
CA GLY A 72 -19.66 -4.47 -6.91
C GLY A 72 -20.61 -4.24 -5.74
N GLY A 73 -21.52 -5.20 -5.52
CA GLY A 73 -22.61 -5.11 -4.55
C GLY A 73 -23.94 -4.65 -5.16
N ASP A 74 -24.96 -4.48 -4.33
CA ASP A 74 -26.32 -4.08 -4.75
C ASP A 74 -26.58 -2.56 -4.63
N ASN A 75 -25.61 -1.78 -4.14
CA ASN A 75 -25.69 -0.32 -3.95
C ASN A 75 -26.86 0.15 -3.05
N VAL A 76 -27.52 -0.79 -2.35
CA VAL A 76 -28.66 -0.51 -1.47
C VAL A 76 -28.38 -1.03 -0.07
N ASN A 77 -27.97 -2.29 0.05
CA ASN A 77 -27.66 -2.92 1.33
C ASN A 77 -26.17 -3.26 1.48
N THR A 78 -25.48 -3.44 0.38
CA THR A 78 -24.13 -3.99 0.28
C THR A 78 -23.28 -3.28 -0.78
N PHE A 79 -21.97 -3.29 -0.57
CA PHE A 79 -20.97 -2.81 -1.52
C PHE A 79 -19.77 -3.75 -1.54
N GLY A 80 -19.10 -3.84 -2.69
CA GLY A 80 -17.88 -4.63 -2.86
C GLY A 80 -16.63 -3.87 -2.41
N ILE A 81 -15.60 -4.63 -2.01
CA ILE A 81 -14.23 -4.11 -1.79
C ILE A 81 -13.29 -4.60 -2.92
N PRO A 82 -12.08 -4.02 -3.05
CA PRO A 82 -11.11 -4.49 -4.04
C PRO A 82 -10.73 -5.97 -3.85
N ASP A 83 -10.45 -6.66 -4.96
CA ASP A 83 -9.81 -7.99 -4.96
C ASP A 83 -8.38 -7.84 -5.47
N LEU A 84 -7.41 -7.96 -4.56
CA LEU A 84 -5.98 -7.82 -4.84
C LEU A 84 -5.24 -9.16 -4.84
N ARG A 85 -5.95 -10.29 -4.76
CA ARG A 85 -5.32 -11.62 -4.82
C ARG A 85 -4.72 -11.83 -6.21
N GLY A 86 -3.40 -12.09 -6.26
CA GLY A 86 -2.65 -12.22 -7.52
C GLY A 86 -2.44 -10.90 -8.28
N ARG A 87 -2.62 -9.74 -7.63
CA ARG A 87 -2.60 -8.43 -8.27
C ARG A 87 -1.89 -7.38 -7.43
N ALA A 88 -1.30 -6.39 -8.09
CA ALA A 88 -0.78 -5.19 -7.45
C ALA A 88 -1.71 -4.00 -7.69
N ALA A 89 -1.81 -3.10 -6.70
CA ALA A 89 -2.47 -1.82 -6.89
C ALA A 89 -1.61 -0.92 -7.78
N ILE A 90 -2.22 -0.22 -8.72
CA ILE A 90 -1.57 0.74 -9.61
C ILE A 90 -2.33 2.07 -9.58
N GLY A 91 -1.66 3.15 -10.00
CA GLY A 91 -2.29 4.46 -10.12
C GLY A 91 -3.43 4.47 -11.15
N SER A 92 -4.53 5.13 -10.81
CA SER A 92 -5.65 5.36 -11.72
C SER A 92 -5.46 6.65 -12.54
N GLY A 93 -6.14 6.72 -13.68
CA GLY A 93 -6.20 7.90 -14.54
C GLY A 93 -5.32 7.80 -15.77
N THR A 94 -5.09 8.95 -16.38
CA THR A 94 -4.35 9.07 -17.64
C THR A 94 -3.01 9.75 -17.38
N GLY A 95 -1.91 9.14 -17.83
CA GLY A 95 -0.57 9.75 -17.84
C GLY A 95 -0.05 9.91 -19.28
N PRO A 96 0.95 10.77 -19.52
CA PRO A 96 1.56 10.92 -20.84
C PRO A 96 2.10 9.58 -21.36
N GLY A 97 1.60 9.12 -22.51
CA GLY A 97 1.98 7.83 -23.10
C GLY A 97 1.42 6.59 -22.40
N LEU A 98 0.53 6.75 -21.40
CA LEU A 98 -0.09 5.65 -20.68
C LEU A 98 -1.56 5.48 -21.08
N THR A 99 -2.04 4.25 -21.02
CA THR A 99 -3.47 3.95 -21.13
C THR A 99 -4.22 4.48 -19.91
N ASN A 100 -5.41 5.04 -20.12
CA ASN A 100 -6.29 5.46 -19.02
C ASN A 100 -6.75 4.24 -18.22
N ILE A 101 -6.51 4.23 -16.90
CA ILE A 101 -6.96 3.18 -15.98
C ILE A 101 -8.06 3.72 -15.07
N ALA A 102 -9.30 3.26 -15.27
CA ALA A 102 -10.40 3.61 -14.38
C ALA A 102 -10.23 2.94 -13.00
N ILE A 103 -10.64 3.65 -11.94
CA ILE A 103 -10.69 3.06 -10.58
C ILE A 103 -11.64 1.85 -10.60
N GLY A 104 -11.20 0.73 -10.03
CA GLY A 104 -11.94 -0.53 -10.04
C GLY A 104 -11.70 -1.40 -11.27
N ALA A 105 -10.98 -0.90 -12.29
CA ALA A 105 -10.63 -1.69 -13.46
C ALA A 105 -9.69 -2.84 -13.08
N LYS A 106 -9.99 -4.02 -13.62
CA LYS A 106 -9.20 -5.24 -13.48
C LYS A 106 -8.27 -5.36 -14.68
N VAL A 107 -7.02 -4.91 -14.55
CA VAL A 107 -6.03 -4.90 -15.64
C VAL A 107 -4.80 -5.77 -15.32
N GLY A 108 -3.99 -6.05 -16.33
CA GLY A 108 -2.81 -6.91 -16.25
C GLY A 108 -3.11 -8.39 -16.49
N GLN A 109 -2.06 -9.20 -16.53
CA GLN A 109 -2.13 -10.66 -16.63
C GLN A 109 -1.22 -11.27 -15.56
N GLN A 110 -1.71 -12.28 -14.84
CA GLN A 110 -0.94 -12.99 -13.81
C GLN A 110 0.09 -13.94 -14.43
N GLU A 111 -0.27 -14.54 -15.57
CA GLU A 111 0.58 -15.44 -16.34
C GLU A 111 0.55 -15.00 -17.80
N LEU A 112 1.73 -14.90 -18.42
CA LEU A 112 1.90 -14.59 -19.84
C LEU A 112 2.84 -15.62 -20.44
N LEU A 113 2.32 -16.44 -21.35
CA LEU A 113 3.17 -17.31 -22.16
C LEU A 113 3.95 -16.45 -23.15
N LEU A 114 5.27 -16.45 -23.02
CA LEU A 114 6.17 -15.74 -23.92
C LEU A 114 6.33 -16.54 -25.21
N SER A 115 5.93 -15.95 -26.34
CA SER A 115 6.28 -16.47 -27.66
C SER A 115 7.69 -16.02 -28.08
N ALA A 116 8.28 -16.69 -29.07
CA ALA A 116 9.55 -16.29 -29.67
C ALA A 116 9.53 -14.87 -30.28
N ALA A 117 8.36 -14.30 -30.55
CA ALA A 117 8.22 -12.92 -31.00
C ALA A 117 8.30 -11.88 -29.86
N GLN A 118 8.14 -12.31 -28.60
CA GLN A 118 8.12 -11.45 -27.41
C GLN A 118 9.44 -11.47 -26.64
N VAL A 119 10.34 -12.41 -26.95
CA VAL A 119 11.67 -12.50 -26.34
C VAL A 119 12.70 -12.39 -27.46
N PRO A 120 13.53 -11.33 -27.49
CA PRO A 120 14.66 -11.28 -28.41
C PRO A 120 15.60 -12.45 -28.08
N LEU A 121 15.64 -13.47 -28.94
CA LEU A 121 16.65 -14.52 -28.87
C LEU A 121 17.97 -13.91 -29.35
N GLN A 122 18.71 -13.25 -28.47
CA GLN A 122 20.08 -12.85 -28.81
C GLN A 122 20.98 -14.09 -28.77
N PRO A 123 21.67 -14.42 -29.86
CA PRO A 123 22.66 -15.50 -29.84
C PRO A 123 23.84 -15.07 -28.97
N HIS A 124 24.16 -15.89 -27.98
CA HIS A 124 25.43 -15.80 -27.25
C HIS A 124 26.44 -16.71 -27.96
N THR A 125 27.57 -16.13 -28.37
CA THR A 125 28.75 -16.83 -28.92
C THR A 125 29.78 -17.06 -27.83
#